data_AF-A0A661X5D7-F1
#
_entry.id   AF-A0A661X5D7-F1
#
_cell.length_a   1.000
_cell.length_b   1.000
_cell.length_c   1.000
_cell.angle_alpha   90.00
_cell.angle_beta   90.00
_cell.angle_gamma   90.00
#
_symmetry.space_group_name_H-M   'P 1'
#
loop_
_entity.id
_entity.type
_entity.pdbx_description
1 polymer ?
#
loop_
_entity_poly.entity_id
_entity_poly.type
_entity_poly.pdbx_seq_one_letter_code
_entity_poly.pdbx_strand_id
1 'polypeptide(L)'
;MRRGREILLWIVILSLLFVWVPKVYGGSATHFQVIVPSTAKIGVPFNITIKALDSNGLVDAGYTGSVNLTVNSSVGLTISASTPALPYTFVAADAGVKTFQITLSGSNISTPWNTATITADDGSINGTSSGFQVTGGVPNHFKIDLSSTNIIAGDSITFTVIVHDVYHNIVADYNQTVIFTSTDPQAVFSPSTYTFITADNGVHTFVNGVTLKTAGSQTITVSDSSISSTSATITVGFSTLHHFNITASPSTPTAGTAFNLTVTAVDEYNNTI
;
A
#
# COMPACT_ATOMS: atom_id res chain seq x y z
N MET A 1 79.36 -1.92 -56.09
CA MET A 1 78.29 -1.03 -55.60
C MET A 1 77.04 -1.86 -55.35
N ARG A 2 76.88 -2.43 -54.14
CA ARG A 2 75.64 -3.13 -53.71
C ARG A 2 75.46 -2.83 -52.22
N ARG A 3 74.41 -2.06 -51.90
CA ARG A 3 74.01 -1.68 -50.54
C ARG A 3 73.35 -2.89 -49.85
N GLY A 4 73.94 -3.40 -48.78
CA GLY A 4 73.28 -4.29 -47.84
C GLY A 4 72.46 -3.47 -46.85
N ARG A 5 71.14 -3.69 -46.80
CA ARG A 5 70.24 -3.16 -45.77
C ARG A 5 70.14 -4.20 -44.66
N GLU A 6 70.72 -3.91 -43.50
CA GLU A 6 70.49 -4.66 -42.27
C GLU A 6 69.20 -4.12 -41.62
N ILE A 7 68.20 -4.98 -41.44
CA ILE A 7 66.93 -4.67 -40.77
C ILE A 7 67.06 -5.16 -39.33
N LEU A 8 67.15 -4.23 -38.38
CA LEU A 8 67.18 -4.55 -36.95
C LEU A 8 65.74 -4.82 -36.48
N LEU A 9 65.43 -6.09 -36.17
CA LEU A 9 64.15 -6.52 -35.62
C LEU A 9 64.13 -6.24 -34.11
N TRP A 10 63.36 -5.24 -33.67
CA TRP A 10 63.13 -4.99 -32.24
C TRP A 10 62.05 -5.96 -31.73
N ILE A 11 62.45 -6.97 -30.97
CA ILE A 11 61.52 -7.79 -30.18
C ILE A 11 61.14 -6.98 -28.93
N VAL A 12 59.92 -6.45 -28.92
CA VAL A 12 59.32 -5.87 -27.71
C VAL A 12 58.67 -7.01 -26.92
N ILE A 13 59.30 -7.44 -25.82
CA ILE A 13 58.67 -8.35 -24.86
C ILE A 13 57.73 -7.50 -23.99
N LEU A 14 56.44 -7.54 -24.29
CA LEU A 14 55.41 -6.95 -23.43
C LEU A 14 55.14 -7.92 -22.26
N SER A 15 55.86 -7.72 -21.15
CA SER A 15 55.59 -8.40 -19.89
C SER A 15 54.26 -7.89 -19.31
N LEU A 16 53.21 -8.69 -19.42
CA LEU A 16 52.00 -8.52 -18.61
C LEU A 16 52.35 -8.83 -17.14
N LEU A 17 52.74 -7.81 -16.37
CA LEU A 17 52.73 -7.89 -14.92
C LEU A 17 51.26 -7.96 -14.48
N PHE A 18 50.78 -9.17 -14.20
CA PHE A 18 49.53 -9.35 -13.47
C PHE A 18 49.77 -8.80 -12.06
N VAL A 19 49.33 -7.58 -11.79
CA VAL A 19 49.28 -7.06 -10.42
C VAL A 19 48.16 -7.81 -9.72
N TRP A 20 48.52 -8.91 -9.05
CA TRP A 20 47.64 -9.57 -8.10
C TRP A 20 47.48 -8.62 -6.91
N VAL A 21 46.37 -7.89 -6.86
CA VAL A 21 45.96 -7.19 -5.65
C VAL A 21 45.32 -8.26 -4.76
N PRO A 22 45.96 -8.69 -3.65
CA PRO A 22 45.30 -9.58 -2.70
C PRO A 22 43.96 -8.99 -2.31
N LYS A 23 42.90 -9.78 -2.39
CA LYS A 23 41.65 -9.44 -1.74
C LYS A 23 41.95 -9.42 -0.24
N VAL A 24 42.02 -8.22 0.34
CA VAL A 24 42.26 -8.06 1.78
C VAL A 24 40.97 -8.50 2.47
N TYR A 25 41.02 -9.67 3.11
CA TYR A 25 39.95 -10.15 3.97
C TYR A 25 40.11 -9.56 5.36
N GLY A 26 38.98 -9.23 5.98
CA GLY A 26 38.95 -8.74 7.36
C GLY A 26 39.39 -9.81 8.35
N GLY A 27 39.80 -9.36 9.53
CA GLY A 27 39.99 -10.25 10.68
C GLY A 27 38.67 -10.82 11.19
N SER A 28 38.67 -11.37 12.40
CA SER A 28 37.44 -11.86 13.05
C SER A 28 36.33 -10.80 13.04
N ALA A 29 35.12 -11.19 12.64
CA ALA A 29 33.97 -10.31 12.65
C ALA A 29 33.69 -9.73 14.05
N THR A 30 33.45 -8.42 14.10
CA THR A 30 33.09 -7.68 15.32
C THR A 30 31.65 -7.15 15.30
N HIS A 31 31.02 -7.09 14.12
CA HIS A 31 29.66 -6.59 13.93
C HIS A 31 29.08 -7.06 12.60
N PHE A 32 27.77 -6.92 12.44
CA PHE A 32 27.11 -7.11 11.15
C PHE A 32 26.77 -5.79 10.46
N GLN A 33 26.91 -5.75 9.15
CA GLN A 33 26.22 -4.80 8.29
C GLN A 33 24.97 -5.46 7.72
N VAL A 34 23.80 -4.87 8.00
CA VAL A 34 22.50 -5.33 7.48
C VAL A 34 22.00 -4.36 6.42
N ILE A 35 21.90 -4.82 5.19
CA ILE A 35 21.45 -4.04 4.04
C ILE A 35 20.02 -4.45 3.70
N VAL A 36 19.11 -3.48 3.72
CA VAL A 36 17.67 -3.64 3.49
C VAL A 36 17.23 -2.78 2.30
N PRO A 37 16.09 -3.08 1.64
CA PRO A 37 15.51 -2.17 0.65
C PRO A 37 15.01 -0.88 1.32
N SER A 38 14.65 0.14 0.51
CA SER A 38 14.01 1.36 1.03
C SER A 38 12.56 1.12 1.47
N THR A 39 11.85 0.22 0.77
CA THR A 39 10.45 -0.11 1.05
C THR A 39 10.20 -1.62 0.99
N ALA A 40 9.18 -2.09 1.72
CA ALA A 40 8.69 -3.46 1.68
C ALA A 40 7.17 -3.50 1.89
N LYS A 41 6.53 -4.60 1.48
CA LYS A 41 5.10 -4.86 1.71
C LYS A 41 4.89 -6.09 2.57
N ILE A 42 3.91 -6.03 3.46
CA ILE A 42 3.49 -7.19 4.26
C ILE A 42 3.04 -8.32 3.33
N GLY A 43 3.48 -9.55 3.63
CA GLY A 43 3.16 -10.74 2.84
C GLY A 43 3.90 -10.87 1.51
N VAL A 44 4.72 -9.89 1.10
CA VAL A 44 5.53 -9.96 -0.12
C VAL A 44 7.00 -10.22 0.25
N PRO A 45 7.65 -11.26 -0.30
CA PRO A 45 9.05 -11.55 0.00
C PRO A 45 9.98 -10.47 -0.59
N PHE A 46 11.02 -10.10 0.16
CA PHE A 46 12.07 -9.19 -0.28
C PHE A 46 13.46 -9.64 0.20
N ASN A 47 14.50 -9.18 -0.50
CA ASN A 47 15.87 -9.56 -0.22
C ASN A 47 16.54 -8.60 0.76
N ILE A 48 17.29 -9.14 1.71
CA ILE A 48 18.20 -8.42 2.60
C ILE A 48 19.59 -9.08 2.54
N THR A 49 20.65 -8.32 2.77
CA THR A 49 22.02 -8.85 2.76
C THR A 49 22.72 -8.57 4.08
N ILE A 50 23.29 -9.62 4.67
CA ILE A 50 24.09 -9.56 5.89
C ILE A 50 25.55 -9.72 5.51
N LYS A 51 26.41 -8.84 6.02
CA LYS A 51 27.87 -8.99 5.94
C LYS A 51 28.46 -9.05 7.35
N ALA A 52 29.28 -10.06 7.62
CA ALA A 52 30.10 -10.14 8.81
C ALA A 52 31.36 -9.29 8.59
N LEU A 53 31.54 -8.23 9.39
CA LEU A 53 32.60 -7.25 9.21
C LEU A 53 33.49 -7.17 10.46
N ASP A 54 34.79 -6.99 10.26
CA ASP A 54 35.75 -6.72 11.31
C ASP A 54 35.69 -5.26 11.81
N SER A 55 36.53 -4.89 12.78
CA SER A 55 36.54 -3.54 13.38
C SER A 55 36.89 -2.42 12.39
N ASN A 56 37.47 -2.77 11.24
CA ASN A 56 37.87 -1.84 10.18
C ASN A 56 36.84 -1.81 9.03
N GLY A 57 35.74 -2.57 9.13
CA GLY A 57 34.70 -2.66 8.12
C GLY A 57 35.02 -3.59 6.95
N LEU A 58 36.06 -4.43 7.07
CA LEU A 58 36.40 -5.43 6.05
C LEU A 58 35.61 -6.72 6.31
N VAL A 59 35.25 -7.42 5.22
CA VAL A 59 34.46 -8.67 5.31
C VAL A 59 35.33 -9.80 5.86
N ASP A 60 34.86 -10.43 6.94
CA ASP A 60 35.40 -11.69 7.47
C ASP A 60 34.89 -12.85 6.62
N ALA A 61 35.68 -13.29 5.64
CA ALA A 61 35.28 -14.38 4.76
C ALA A 61 35.29 -15.76 5.43
N GLY A 62 35.88 -15.88 6.63
CA GLY A 62 35.89 -17.10 7.43
C GLY A 62 34.74 -17.20 8.43
N TYR A 63 33.85 -16.21 8.46
CA TYR A 63 32.74 -16.18 9.41
C TYR A 63 31.82 -17.39 9.23
N THR A 64 31.62 -18.14 10.32
CA THR A 64 30.84 -19.40 10.38
C THR A 64 29.82 -19.38 11.52
N GLY A 65 29.57 -18.22 12.13
CA GLY A 65 28.62 -18.10 13.22
C GLY A 65 27.16 -18.26 12.77
N SER A 66 26.28 -18.46 13.75
CA SER A 66 24.86 -18.72 13.53
C SER A 66 24.04 -17.48 13.81
N VAL A 67 23.53 -16.84 12.75
CA VAL A 67 22.78 -15.59 12.85
C VAL A 67 21.28 -15.86 12.97
N ASN A 68 20.62 -15.10 13.84
CA ASN A 68 19.17 -14.94 13.84
C ASN A 68 18.80 -13.52 13.43
N LEU A 69 17.60 -13.34 12.88
CA LEU A 69 17.10 -12.03 12.46
C LEU A 69 15.86 -11.67 13.25
N THR A 70 15.82 -10.43 13.72
CA THR A 70 14.68 -9.84 14.42
C THR A 70 14.26 -8.58 13.67
N VAL A 71 12.95 -8.43 13.41
CA VAL A 71 12.39 -7.16 12.93
C VAL A 71 12.01 -6.31 14.13
N ASN A 72 12.45 -5.06 14.15
CA ASN A 72 12.08 -4.09 15.17
C ASN A 72 11.11 -3.09 14.54
N SER A 73 9.93 -2.95 15.15
CA SER A 73 8.91 -2.01 14.72
C SER A 73 8.03 -1.59 15.89
N SER A 74 7.43 -0.41 15.83
CA SER A 74 6.44 0.05 16.80
C SER A 74 5.06 -0.58 16.62
N VAL A 75 4.85 -1.31 15.53
CA VAL A 75 3.53 -1.83 15.11
C VAL A 75 3.44 -3.37 15.13
N GLY A 76 4.39 -4.03 15.80
CA GLY A 76 4.33 -5.48 16.01
C GLY A 76 4.55 -6.33 14.76
N LEU A 77 5.32 -5.85 13.79
CA LEU A 77 5.77 -6.66 12.66
C LEU A 77 6.57 -7.87 13.14
N THR A 78 6.45 -8.98 12.42
CA THR A 78 7.24 -10.21 12.62
C THR A 78 7.77 -10.74 11.29
N ILE A 79 8.85 -11.52 11.34
CA ILE A 79 9.34 -12.27 10.17
C ILE A 79 8.56 -13.58 10.11
N SER A 80 7.68 -13.73 9.12
CA SER A 80 6.85 -14.94 8.95
C SER A 80 7.54 -16.04 8.16
N ALA A 81 8.46 -15.67 7.26
CA ALA A 81 9.23 -16.62 6.48
C ALA A 81 10.64 -16.07 6.18
N SER A 82 11.61 -16.96 6.12
CA SER A 82 12.99 -16.66 5.72
C SER A 82 13.54 -17.79 4.87
N THR A 83 14.25 -17.43 3.80
CA THR A 83 15.04 -18.36 2.98
C THR A 83 16.45 -17.78 2.79
N PRO A 84 17.51 -18.45 3.25
CA PRO A 84 17.49 -19.69 4.04
C PRO A 84 16.79 -19.52 5.40
N ALA A 85 16.36 -20.64 5.99
CA ALA A 85 15.66 -20.64 7.28
C ALA A 85 16.56 -20.14 8.41
N LEU A 86 15.94 -19.51 9.41
CA LEU A 86 16.61 -18.99 10.59
C LEU A 86 16.46 -19.91 11.81
N PRO A 87 17.45 -19.95 12.72
CA PRO A 87 18.76 -19.30 12.60
C PRO A 87 19.60 -19.94 11.49
N TYR A 88 20.45 -19.14 10.83
CA TYR A 88 21.30 -19.59 9.73
C TYR A 88 22.77 -19.59 10.12
N THR A 89 23.43 -20.73 9.98
CA THR A 89 24.88 -20.85 10.16
C THR A 89 25.59 -20.57 8.85
N PHE A 90 26.48 -19.57 8.85
CA PHE A 90 27.28 -19.24 7.66
C PHE A 90 28.19 -20.40 7.28
N VAL A 91 28.31 -20.64 5.98
CA VAL A 91 29.23 -21.63 5.41
C VAL A 91 30.38 -20.93 4.70
N ALA A 92 31.50 -21.62 4.50
CA ALA A 92 32.66 -21.07 3.80
C ALA A 92 32.33 -20.51 2.40
N ALA A 93 31.32 -21.09 1.73
CA ALA A 93 30.85 -20.61 0.42
C ALA A 93 30.16 -19.22 0.48
N ASP A 94 29.66 -18.81 1.66
CA ASP A 94 29.07 -17.48 1.85
C ASP A 94 30.15 -16.38 1.88
N ALA A 95 31.41 -16.74 2.19
CA ALA A 95 32.53 -15.81 2.27
C ALA A 95 32.21 -14.54 3.10
N GLY A 96 31.54 -14.72 4.24
CA GLY A 96 31.15 -13.64 5.15
C GLY A 96 29.96 -12.80 4.70
N VAL A 97 29.30 -13.15 3.59
CA VAL A 97 28.17 -12.40 3.03
C VAL A 97 27.02 -13.35 2.67
N LYS A 98 25.84 -13.08 3.21
CA LYS A 98 24.64 -13.88 2.91
C LYS A 98 23.45 -13.01 2.58
N THR A 99 22.77 -13.35 1.49
CA THR A 99 21.47 -12.78 1.14
C THR A 99 20.36 -13.70 1.64
N PHE A 100 19.38 -13.10 2.31
CA PHE A 100 18.16 -13.75 2.76
C PHE A 100 16.98 -13.15 2.01
N GLN A 101 16.05 -13.98 1.60
CA GLN A 101 14.72 -13.54 1.21
C GLN A 101 13.79 -13.72 2.40
N ILE A 102 13.26 -12.61 2.93
CA ILE A 102 12.39 -12.59 4.11
C ILE A 102 10.99 -12.10 3.73
N THR A 103 9.98 -12.58 4.45
CA THR A 103 8.60 -12.09 4.38
C THR A 103 8.18 -11.57 5.75
N LEU A 104 7.54 -10.40 5.78
CA LEU A 104 7.00 -9.82 7.01
C LEU A 104 5.51 -10.10 7.15
N SER A 105 5.05 -10.24 8.39
CA SER A 105 3.63 -10.29 8.77
C SER A 105 3.29 -9.22 9.79
N GLY A 106 2.03 -8.77 9.76
CA GLY A 106 1.43 -7.80 10.66
C GLY A 106 -0.07 -7.69 10.41
N SER A 107 -0.82 -7.17 11.37
CA SER A 107 -2.28 -7.05 11.28
C SER A 107 -2.78 -5.79 11.97
N ASN A 108 -3.87 -5.21 11.47
CA ASN A 108 -4.50 -4.01 12.01
C ASN A 108 -3.55 -2.79 12.10
N ILE A 109 -2.66 -2.66 11.12
CA ILE A 109 -1.72 -1.55 11.06
C ILE A 109 -2.38 -0.35 10.35
N SER A 110 -2.83 0.61 11.15
CA SER A 110 -3.56 1.81 10.70
C SER A 110 -2.66 2.95 10.24
N THR A 111 -1.34 2.80 10.32
CA THR A 111 -0.35 3.77 9.83
C THR A 111 0.09 3.33 8.42
N PRO A 112 -0.09 4.17 7.37
CA PRO A 112 0.17 3.77 5.99
C PRO A 112 1.62 3.33 5.72
N TRP A 113 2.58 4.09 6.24
CA TRP A 113 4.01 3.80 6.16
C TRP A 113 4.61 3.67 7.54
N ASN A 114 5.23 2.53 7.82
CA ASN A 114 5.83 2.21 9.11
C ASN A 114 7.33 2.07 8.97
N THR A 115 8.09 2.73 9.83
CA THR A 115 9.54 2.53 9.88
C THR A 115 9.86 1.24 10.62
N ALA A 116 10.61 0.35 9.99
CA ALA A 116 11.15 -0.86 10.59
C ALA A 116 12.68 -0.92 10.44
N THR A 117 13.34 -1.69 11.30
CA THR A 117 14.74 -2.10 11.13
C THR A 117 14.86 -3.62 11.28
N ILE A 118 15.90 -4.20 10.71
CA ILE A 118 16.27 -5.60 10.95
C ILE A 118 17.55 -5.63 11.78
N THR A 119 17.53 -6.37 12.87
CA THR A 119 18.72 -6.70 13.66
C THR A 119 19.15 -8.12 13.33
N ALA A 120 20.42 -8.27 12.95
CA ALA A 120 21.13 -9.54 12.89
C ALA A 120 21.91 -9.73 14.19
N ASP A 121 21.81 -10.90 14.80
CA ASP A 121 22.45 -11.22 16.07
C ASP A 121 22.86 -12.71 16.09
N ASP A 122 24.08 -13.01 16.53
CA ASP A 122 24.57 -14.38 16.73
C ASP A 122 24.81 -14.74 18.21
N GLY A 123 24.37 -13.87 19.13
CA GLY A 123 24.62 -13.93 20.56
C GLY A 123 25.94 -13.29 21.02
N SER A 124 26.88 -12.99 20.13
CA SER A 124 28.17 -12.35 20.44
C SER A 124 28.36 -11.02 19.73
N ILE A 125 28.02 -10.96 18.45
CA ILE A 125 28.03 -9.75 17.62
C ILE A 125 26.62 -9.48 17.08
N ASN A 126 26.35 -8.21 16.86
CA ASN A 126 25.09 -7.77 16.28
C ASN A 126 25.30 -6.68 15.25
N GLY A 127 24.23 -6.39 14.51
CA GLY A 127 24.15 -5.25 13.60
C GLY A 127 22.71 -4.94 13.28
N THR A 128 22.37 -3.66 13.23
CA THR A 128 21.02 -3.20 12.89
C THR A 128 21.06 -2.43 11.58
N SER A 129 20.07 -2.67 10.72
CA SER A 129 19.95 -2.00 9.44
C SER A 129 19.62 -0.51 9.60
N SER A 130 19.75 0.25 8.51
CA SER A 130 19.02 1.51 8.38
C SER A 130 17.51 1.27 8.46
N GLY A 131 16.75 2.32 8.79
CA GLY A 131 15.29 2.29 8.73
C GLY A 131 14.79 2.13 7.29
N PHE A 132 13.74 1.33 7.10
CA PHE A 132 13.03 1.18 5.83
C PHE A 132 11.52 1.26 6.06
N GLN A 133 10.75 1.65 5.04
CA GLN A 133 9.31 1.83 5.15
C GLN A 133 8.57 0.54 4.80
N VAL A 134 7.58 0.17 5.62
CA VAL A 134 6.73 -1.00 5.43
C VAL A 134 5.28 -0.54 5.30
N THR A 135 4.60 -1.06 4.28
CA THR A 135 3.17 -0.85 4.06
C THR A 135 2.40 -2.16 3.98
N GLY A 136 1.06 -2.08 3.94
CA GLY A 136 0.17 -3.22 3.74
C GLY A 136 0.48 -4.01 2.47
N GLY A 137 -0.03 -5.24 2.43
CA GLY A 137 0.22 -6.17 1.33
C GLY A 137 -0.62 -5.90 0.08
N VAL A 138 -1.16 -6.96 -0.49
CA VAL A 138 -2.06 -6.90 -1.63
C VAL A 138 -3.40 -6.30 -1.18
N PRO A 139 -3.94 -5.27 -1.88
CA PRO A 139 -5.27 -4.73 -1.61
C PRO A 139 -6.34 -5.83 -1.61
N ASN A 140 -7.26 -5.77 -0.66
CA ASN A 140 -8.32 -6.75 -0.50
C ASN A 140 -9.71 -6.12 -0.38
N HIS A 141 -9.82 -4.97 0.29
CA HIS A 141 -11.08 -4.26 0.44
C HIS A 141 -10.86 -2.78 0.71
N PHE A 142 -11.89 -1.97 0.48
CA PHE A 142 -11.94 -0.59 0.97
C PHE A 142 -12.67 -0.52 2.31
N LYS A 143 -12.27 0.42 3.16
CA LYS A 143 -13.07 0.92 4.28
C LYS A 143 -13.56 2.31 3.92
N ILE A 144 -14.87 2.54 4.13
CA ILE A 144 -15.54 3.79 3.80
C ILE A 144 -16.02 4.43 5.10
N ASP A 145 -15.37 5.51 5.51
CA ASP A 145 -15.78 6.29 6.67
C ASP A 145 -16.63 7.47 6.22
N LEU A 146 -17.87 7.54 6.71
CA LEU A 146 -18.82 8.60 6.36
C LEU A 146 -18.79 9.70 7.43
N SER A 147 -18.88 10.97 7.01
CA SER A 147 -19.00 12.09 7.95
C SER A 147 -20.36 12.12 8.68
N SER A 148 -21.40 11.52 8.07
CA SER A 148 -22.72 11.34 8.67
C SER A 148 -23.42 10.12 8.05
N THR A 149 -24.27 9.46 8.82
CA THR A 149 -25.19 8.41 8.36
C THR A 149 -26.66 8.85 8.40
N ASN A 150 -26.93 10.10 8.79
CA ASN A 150 -28.27 10.69 8.79
C ASN A 150 -28.20 12.09 8.18
N ILE A 151 -28.85 12.27 7.04
CA ILE A 151 -28.82 13.53 6.27
C ILE A 151 -30.21 13.86 5.73
N ILE A 152 -30.40 15.09 5.28
CA ILE A 152 -31.58 15.50 4.53
C ILE A 152 -31.26 15.42 3.02
N ALA A 153 -32.26 15.11 2.20
CA ALA A 153 -32.13 15.12 0.75
C ALA A 153 -31.57 16.46 0.26
N GLY A 154 -30.49 16.41 -0.52
CA GLY A 154 -29.75 17.57 -1.01
C GLY A 154 -28.50 17.90 -0.19
N ASP A 155 -28.33 17.34 1.01
CA ASP A 155 -27.10 17.51 1.79
C ASP A 155 -25.93 16.75 1.14
N SER A 156 -24.74 17.36 1.19
CA SER A 156 -23.51 16.70 0.76
C SER A 156 -22.85 15.94 1.92
N ILE A 157 -22.33 14.75 1.60
CA ILE A 157 -21.58 13.89 2.51
C ILE A 157 -20.09 13.99 2.17
N THR A 158 -19.27 14.19 3.20
CA THR A 158 -17.83 13.95 3.11
C THR A 158 -17.56 12.49 3.47
N PHE A 159 -16.75 11.79 2.70
CA PHE A 159 -16.37 10.41 3.03
C PHE A 159 -14.88 10.17 2.80
N THR A 160 -14.30 9.28 3.58
CA THR A 160 -12.90 8.86 3.46
C THR A 160 -12.86 7.41 2.99
N VAL A 161 -12.06 7.16 1.95
CA VAL A 161 -11.77 5.81 1.46
C VAL A 161 -10.37 5.42 1.92
N ILE A 162 -10.29 4.29 2.62
CA ILE A 162 -9.05 3.68 3.11
C ILE A 162 -8.88 2.33 2.40
N VAL A 163 -7.70 2.08 1.85
CA VAL A 163 -7.38 0.82 1.17
C VAL A 163 -6.75 -0.15 2.15
N HIS A 164 -7.34 -1.32 2.33
CA HIS A 164 -6.86 -2.34 3.24
C HIS A 164 -6.46 -3.63 2.53
N ASP A 165 -5.45 -4.30 3.07
CA ASP A 165 -5.18 -5.71 2.78
C ASP A 165 -6.09 -6.65 3.61
N VAL A 166 -5.96 -7.96 3.41
CA VAL A 166 -6.78 -8.98 4.10
C VAL A 166 -6.62 -8.97 5.63
N TYR A 167 -5.55 -8.36 6.15
CA TYR A 167 -5.25 -8.27 7.58
C TYR A 167 -5.57 -6.88 8.15
N HIS A 168 -6.31 -6.05 7.42
CA HIS A 168 -6.68 -4.68 7.79
C HIS A 168 -5.46 -3.75 7.97
N ASN A 169 -4.37 -3.99 7.24
CA ASN A 169 -3.26 -3.03 7.15
C ASN A 169 -3.54 -2.03 6.03
N ILE A 170 -3.17 -0.77 6.20
CA ILE A 170 -3.32 0.23 5.12
C ILE A 170 -2.30 -0.05 4.01
N VAL A 171 -2.77 -0.11 2.77
CA VAL A 171 -1.93 -0.27 1.56
C VAL A 171 -1.62 1.11 0.99
N ALA A 172 -0.50 1.68 1.43
CA ALA A 172 -0.18 3.09 1.20
C ALA A 172 0.23 3.42 -0.23
N ASP A 173 0.76 2.45 -0.96
CA ASP A 173 1.19 2.63 -2.34
C ASP A 173 0.11 2.25 -3.37
N TYR A 174 -1.14 2.15 -2.92
CA TYR A 174 -2.28 1.99 -3.81
C TYR A 174 -2.40 3.19 -4.75
N ASN A 175 -2.44 2.93 -6.05
CA ASN A 175 -2.41 3.93 -7.12
C ASN A 175 -3.43 3.63 -8.24
N GLN A 176 -4.49 2.88 -7.91
CA GLN A 176 -5.52 2.48 -8.87
C GLN A 176 -6.67 3.50 -8.89
N THR A 177 -7.45 3.45 -9.98
CA THR A 177 -8.67 4.26 -10.14
C THR A 177 -9.86 3.57 -9.50
N VAL A 178 -10.54 4.27 -8.59
CA VAL A 178 -11.82 3.86 -8.00
C VAL A 178 -12.98 4.57 -8.68
N ILE A 179 -14.12 3.89 -8.70
CA ILE A 179 -15.41 4.37 -9.21
C ILE A 179 -16.38 4.40 -8.03
N PHE A 180 -17.20 5.44 -7.98
CA PHE A 180 -18.23 5.60 -6.96
C PHE A 180 -19.62 5.38 -7.53
N THR A 181 -20.44 4.64 -6.80
CA THR A 181 -21.86 4.42 -7.12
C THR A 181 -22.71 4.51 -5.86
N SER A 182 -24.02 4.65 -6.02
CA SER A 182 -24.97 4.68 -4.89
C SER A 182 -26.23 3.91 -5.26
N THR A 183 -26.96 3.42 -4.25
CA THR A 183 -28.33 2.94 -4.41
C THR A 183 -29.33 4.08 -4.62
N ASP A 184 -28.93 5.34 -4.40
CA ASP A 184 -29.76 6.51 -4.73
C ASP A 184 -29.72 6.79 -6.23
N PRO A 185 -30.87 6.69 -6.93
CA PRO A 185 -30.93 6.94 -8.37
C PRO A 185 -30.66 8.39 -8.76
N GLN A 186 -30.72 9.32 -7.79
CA GLN A 186 -30.50 10.74 -7.96
C GLN A 186 -29.15 11.19 -7.37
N ALA A 187 -28.29 10.26 -6.92
CA ALA A 187 -26.98 10.60 -6.36
C ALA A 187 -26.11 11.38 -7.36
N VAL A 188 -25.40 12.39 -6.84
CA VAL A 188 -24.40 13.14 -7.61
C VAL A 188 -23.08 13.05 -6.89
N PHE A 189 -22.08 12.46 -7.54
CA PHE A 189 -20.71 12.36 -7.03
C PHE A 189 -19.81 13.47 -7.58
N SER A 190 -18.93 13.98 -6.73
CA SER A 190 -17.93 14.98 -7.07
C SER A 190 -16.59 14.63 -6.41
N PRO A 191 -15.67 13.91 -7.09
CA PRO A 191 -15.78 13.36 -8.44
C PRO A 191 -16.51 12.00 -8.49
N SER A 192 -16.90 11.52 -9.68
CA SER A 192 -17.49 10.18 -9.87
C SER A 192 -16.46 9.05 -9.96
N THR A 193 -15.20 9.38 -10.24
CA THR A 193 -14.06 8.47 -10.23
C THR A 193 -12.84 9.20 -9.67
N TYR A 194 -11.90 8.45 -9.10
CA TYR A 194 -10.68 9.03 -8.54
C TYR A 194 -9.50 8.08 -8.70
N THR A 195 -8.36 8.59 -9.15
CA THR A 195 -7.10 7.82 -9.20
C THR A 195 -6.27 8.18 -8.00
N PHE A 196 -6.02 7.20 -7.12
CA PHE A 196 -5.17 7.40 -5.97
C PHE A 196 -3.76 7.79 -6.40
N ILE A 197 -3.19 8.77 -5.70
CA ILE A 197 -1.83 9.25 -5.90
C ILE A 197 -0.97 8.90 -4.69
N THR A 198 0.35 8.95 -4.86
CA THR A 198 1.31 8.66 -3.79
C THR A 198 1.10 9.51 -2.53
N ALA A 199 0.63 10.75 -2.68
CA ALA A 199 0.37 11.63 -1.55
C ALA A 199 -0.81 11.16 -0.67
N ASP A 200 -1.72 10.36 -1.20
CA ASP A 200 -2.87 9.83 -0.45
C ASP A 200 -2.43 8.78 0.57
N ASN A 201 -1.31 8.10 0.34
CA ASN A 201 -0.85 7.01 1.19
C ASN A 201 -1.98 5.98 1.46
N GLY A 202 -2.73 5.61 0.43
CA GLY A 202 -3.84 4.65 0.54
C GLY A 202 -5.07 5.18 1.29
N VAL A 203 -5.12 6.49 1.60
CA VAL A 203 -6.22 7.14 2.31
C VAL A 203 -6.59 8.45 1.61
N HIS A 204 -7.81 8.58 1.11
CA HIS A 204 -8.28 9.81 0.48
C HIS A 204 -9.64 10.25 1.03
N THR A 205 -9.75 11.55 1.33
CA THR A 205 -10.99 12.17 1.83
C THR A 205 -11.64 13.00 0.74
N PHE A 206 -12.86 12.62 0.37
CA PHE A 206 -13.70 13.30 -0.60
C PHE A 206 -14.61 14.30 0.12
N VAL A 207 -14.13 15.54 0.25
CA VAL A 207 -14.91 16.62 0.88
C VAL A 207 -16.10 16.97 -0.02
N ASN A 208 -17.31 16.92 0.56
CA ASN A 208 -18.58 17.06 -0.18
C ASN A 208 -18.64 16.10 -1.39
N GLY A 209 -18.10 14.89 -1.22
CA GLY A 209 -17.87 13.94 -2.31
C GLY A 209 -19.13 13.36 -2.94
N VAL A 210 -20.27 13.39 -2.25
CA VAL A 210 -21.55 12.94 -2.80
C VAL A 210 -22.72 13.71 -2.22
N THR A 211 -23.72 13.99 -3.04
CA THR A 211 -25.03 14.51 -2.63
C THR A 211 -26.09 13.45 -2.90
N LEU A 212 -26.86 13.07 -1.88
CA LEU A 212 -27.99 12.14 -2.01
C LEU A 212 -29.30 12.93 -1.96
N LYS A 213 -30.27 12.54 -2.78
CA LYS A 213 -31.51 13.29 -3.06
C LYS A 213 -32.78 12.46 -2.89
N THR A 214 -32.69 11.14 -2.85
CA THR A 214 -33.87 10.28 -2.65
C THR A 214 -34.00 9.92 -1.18
N ALA A 215 -35.15 10.27 -0.57
CA ALA A 215 -35.44 9.91 0.81
C ALA A 215 -35.56 8.39 0.99
N GLY A 216 -35.03 7.87 2.10
CA GLY A 216 -34.97 6.44 2.37
C GLY A 216 -33.57 5.96 2.79
N SER A 217 -33.34 4.65 2.70
CA SER A 217 -32.08 4.02 3.07
C SER A 217 -31.18 3.86 1.85
N GLN A 218 -30.10 4.64 1.81
CA GLN A 218 -29.16 4.69 0.71
C GLN A 218 -27.78 4.16 1.13
N THR A 219 -26.96 3.74 0.18
CA THR A 219 -25.56 3.35 0.40
C THR A 219 -24.65 3.93 -0.67
N ILE A 220 -23.35 3.99 -0.38
CA ILE A 220 -22.30 4.33 -1.34
C ILE A 220 -21.44 3.09 -1.54
N THR A 221 -21.09 2.79 -2.79
CA THR A 221 -20.17 1.71 -3.14
C THR A 221 -18.94 2.29 -3.81
N VAL A 222 -17.76 1.84 -3.34
CA VAL A 222 -16.46 2.12 -3.93
C VAL A 222 -15.97 0.83 -4.56
N SER A 223 -15.51 0.90 -5.81
CA SER A 223 -14.96 -0.26 -6.52
C SER A 223 -13.81 0.13 -7.44
N ASP A 224 -12.83 -0.75 -7.60
CA ASP A 224 -11.89 -0.73 -8.71
C ASP A 224 -12.11 -1.97 -9.61
N SER A 225 -11.10 -2.38 -10.38
CA SER A 225 -11.16 -3.59 -11.22
C SER A 225 -11.06 -4.92 -10.46
N SER A 226 -10.73 -4.91 -9.17
CA SER A 226 -10.36 -6.09 -8.38
C SER A 226 -11.11 -6.22 -7.04
N ILE A 227 -11.44 -5.11 -6.39
CA ILE A 227 -12.02 -5.03 -5.05
C ILE A 227 -13.21 -4.06 -5.04
N SER A 228 -14.18 -4.33 -4.16
CA SER A 228 -15.37 -3.49 -3.98
C SER A 228 -15.84 -3.54 -2.54
N SER A 229 -16.28 -2.40 -2.02
CA SER A 229 -16.90 -2.28 -0.70
C SER A 229 -18.10 -1.35 -0.75
N THR A 230 -19.10 -1.64 0.10
CA THR A 230 -20.27 -0.79 0.31
C THR A 230 -20.21 -0.17 1.71
N SER A 231 -20.63 1.08 1.83
CA SER A 231 -20.68 1.82 3.09
C SER A 231 -21.73 1.26 4.05
N ALA A 232 -21.71 1.75 5.29
CA ALA A 232 -22.89 1.65 6.15
C ALA A 232 -24.11 2.32 5.50
N THR A 233 -25.31 1.92 5.93
CA THR A 233 -26.56 2.53 5.49
C THR A 233 -26.64 3.99 5.92
N ILE A 234 -27.04 4.84 4.99
CA ILE A 234 -27.31 6.27 5.18
C ILE A 234 -28.82 6.45 5.14
N THR A 235 -29.37 7.02 6.21
CA THR A 235 -30.77 7.45 6.24
C THR A 235 -30.87 8.85 5.65
N VAL A 236 -31.64 8.99 4.57
CA VAL A 236 -31.91 10.25 3.90
C VAL A 236 -33.34 10.66 4.24
N GLY A 237 -33.51 11.76 4.96
CA GLY A 237 -34.82 12.39 5.18
C GLY A 237 -35.28 13.20 3.98
N PHE A 238 -36.57 13.48 3.89
CA PHE A 238 -37.08 14.46 2.91
C PHE A 238 -36.61 15.88 3.26
N SER A 239 -36.48 16.72 2.23
CA SER A 239 -36.16 18.14 2.39
C SER A 239 -37.41 18.98 2.71
N THR A 240 -37.28 20.30 2.67
CA THR A 240 -38.41 21.21 2.89
C THR A 240 -39.46 21.08 1.78
N LEU A 241 -40.73 21.28 2.15
CA LEU A 241 -41.84 21.33 1.20
C LEU A 241 -41.56 22.34 0.08
N HIS A 242 -41.59 21.85 -1.16
CA HIS A 242 -41.36 22.67 -2.34
C HIS A 242 -42.63 22.81 -3.18
N HIS A 243 -43.38 21.73 -3.37
CA HIS A 243 -44.59 21.74 -4.19
C HIS A 243 -45.58 20.63 -3.81
N PHE A 244 -46.76 20.64 -4.44
CA PHE A 244 -47.76 19.59 -4.30
C PHE A 244 -47.92 18.85 -5.63
N ASN A 245 -47.86 17.52 -5.59
CA ASN A 245 -48.27 16.68 -6.70
C ASN A 245 -49.77 16.38 -6.58
N ILE A 246 -50.54 16.67 -7.63
CA ILE A 246 -52.00 16.51 -7.63
C ILE A 246 -52.38 15.49 -8.70
N THR A 247 -53.06 14.43 -8.29
CA THR A 247 -53.59 13.40 -9.20
C THR A 247 -55.11 13.30 -9.07
N ALA A 248 -55.78 12.99 -10.17
CA ALA A 248 -57.22 12.80 -10.23
C ALA A 248 -57.54 11.34 -10.59
N SER A 249 -58.54 10.77 -9.94
CA SER A 249 -59.07 9.44 -10.27
C SER A 249 -60.60 9.53 -10.47
N PRO A 250 -61.11 9.36 -11.71
CA PRO A 250 -60.37 9.11 -12.97
C PRO A 250 -59.63 10.35 -13.48
N SER A 251 -58.62 10.15 -14.34
CA SER A 251 -57.86 11.25 -15.00
C SER A 251 -58.68 12.03 -16.04
N THR A 252 -59.86 11.52 -16.40
CA THR A 252 -60.82 12.14 -17.34
C THR A 252 -62.23 12.16 -16.71
N PRO A 253 -62.48 13.03 -15.72
CA PRO A 253 -63.75 13.08 -15.01
C PRO A 253 -64.90 13.53 -15.94
N THR A 254 -66.08 12.93 -15.76
CA THR A 254 -67.30 13.29 -16.50
C THR A 254 -68.00 14.46 -15.82
N ALA A 255 -68.46 15.44 -16.61
CA ALA A 255 -69.19 16.59 -16.10
C ALA A 255 -70.39 16.18 -15.26
N GLY A 256 -70.56 16.80 -14.09
CA GLY A 256 -71.64 16.49 -13.14
C GLY A 256 -71.41 15.27 -12.26
N THR A 257 -70.29 14.54 -12.43
CA THR A 257 -69.95 13.38 -11.59
C THR A 257 -68.83 13.74 -10.61
N ALA A 258 -69.00 13.38 -9.34
CA ALA A 258 -67.94 13.54 -8.36
C ALA A 258 -66.75 12.61 -8.66
N PHE A 259 -65.54 13.08 -8.38
CA PHE A 259 -64.31 12.30 -8.52
C PHE A 259 -63.33 12.67 -7.41
N ASN A 260 -62.32 11.82 -7.20
CA ASN A 260 -61.34 12.01 -6.13
C ASN A 260 -60.09 12.72 -6.64
N LEU A 261 -59.57 13.62 -5.82
CA LEU A 261 -58.23 14.19 -5.96
C LEU A 261 -57.34 13.67 -4.84
N THR A 262 -56.10 13.33 -5.18
CA THR A 262 -55.05 13.05 -4.21
C THR A 262 -53.99 14.12 -4.35
N VAL A 263 -53.75 14.86 -3.27
CA VAL A 263 -52.73 15.90 -3.16
C VAL A 263 -51.61 15.37 -2.26
N THR A 264 -50.40 15.31 -2.78
CA THR A 264 -49.21 14.84 -2.07
C THR A 264 -48.23 15.98 -1.92
N ALA A 265 -47.83 16.28 -0.67
CA ALA A 265 -46.77 17.23 -0.37
C ALA A 265 -45.41 16.63 -0.74
N VAL A 266 -44.61 17.34 -1.54
CA VAL A 266 -43.31 16.86 -2.00
C VAL A 266 -42.21 17.93 -1.88
N ASP A 267 -40.98 17.47 -1.66
CA ASP A 267 -39.79 18.33 -1.67
C ASP A 267 -39.30 18.64 -3.09
N GLU A 268 -38.17 19.35 -3.22
CA GLU A 268 -37.57 19.72 -4.52
C GLU A 268 -37.11 18.50 -5.34
N TYR A 269 -36.89 17.35 -4.69
CA TYR A 269 -36.40 16.11 -5.29
C TYR A 269 -37.51 15.05 -5.48
N ASN A 270 -38.78 15.48 -5.34
CA ASN A 270 -39.98 14.65 -5.44
C ASN A 270 -40.12 13.59 -4.35
N ASN A 271 -39.46 13.76 -3.19
CA ASN A 271 -39.72 12.92 -2.03
C ASN A 271 -41.03 13.35 -1.38
N THR A 272 -41.83 12.38 -0.91
CA THR A 272 -43.05 12.66 -0.15
C THR A 272 -42.70 13.07 1.28
N ILE A 273 -43.31 14.14 1.77
CA ILE A 273 -43.13 14.72 3.11
C ILE A 273 -44.22 14.24 4.05
#